data_AF-A0A101XPG0-F1
#
_entry.id   AF-A0A101XPG0-F1
#
_cell.length_a   1.000
_cell.length_b   1.000
_cell.length_c   1.000
_cell.angle_alpha   90.00
_cell.angle_beta   90.00
_cell.angle_gamma   90.00
#
_symmetry.space_group_name_H-M   'P 1'
#
loop_
_entity.id
_entity.type
_entity.pdbx_description
1 polymer ?
#
loop_
_entity_poly.entity_id
_entity_poly.type
_entity_poly.pdbx_seq_one_letter_code
_entity_poly.pdbx_strand_id
1 'polypeptide(L)'
;MLLDAYIALIIASAIGAILFVGYTFRVKIAYPIRIVQLHVLTTLVAMALFTIATWDKIALSGYFAHATFGLWFLISSYLIGLITLILGFAFYWQFDAKFRVLRLRFIAIHLTLAGISFIFFTSAVILYQFPVHIETNRVIGSRSGAWYILHRNEVLRQKYDLAHQKG
;
A
#
# COMPACT_ATOMS: atom_id res chain seq x y z
N MET A 1 12.32 4.24 7.77
CA MET A 1 11.25 5.23 7.49
C MET A 1 10.07 4.63 6.72
N LEU A 2 10.26 4.03 5.55
CA LEU A 2 9.13 3.45 4.79
C LEU A 2 8.42 2.30 5.54
N LEU A 3 9.17 1.42 6.19
CA LEU A 3 8.64 0.36 7.04
C LEU A 3 7.90 0.92 8.27
N ASP A 4 8.45 1.96 8.91
CA ASP A 4 7.83 2.62 10.06
C ASP A 4 6.49 3.27 9.67
N ALA A 5 6.45 3.92 8.51
CA ALA A 5 5.23 4.47 7.93
C ALA A 5 4.19 3.37 7.65
N TYR A 6 4.64 2.20 7.20
CA TYR A 6 3.76 1.05 6.96
C TYR A 6 3.19 0.47 8.25
N ILE A 7 3.99 0.32 9.30
CA ILE A 7 3.52 -0.13 10.62
C ILE A 7 2.49 0.86 11.17
N ALA A 8 2.78 2.17 11.09
CA ALA A 8 1.84 3.20 11.51
C ALA A 8 0.52 3.15 10.72
N LEU A 9 0.59 2.89 9.40
CA LEU A 9 -0.60 2.70 8.56
C LEU A 9 -1.42 1.48 9.00
N ILE A 10 -0.80 0.33 9.27
CA ILE A 10 -1.51 -0.86 9.74
C ILE A 10 -2.26 -0.56 11.04
N ILE A 11 -1.61 0.12 11.99
CA ILE A 11 -2.24 0.53 13.25
C ILE A 11 -3.41 1.47 12.98
N ALA A 12 -3.22 2.50 12.16
CA ALA A 12 -4.28 3.45 11.81
C ALA A 12 -5.47 2.75 11.13
N SER A 13 -5.22 1.84 10.19
CA SER A 13 -6.25 1.07 9.48
C SER A 13 -6.99 0.10 10.41
N ALA A 14 -6.31 -0.54 11.36
CA ALA A 14 -6.93 -1.41 12.35
C ALA A 14 -7.91 -0.62 13.24
N ILE A 15 -7.51 0.56 13.72
CA ILE A 15 -8.37 1.45 14.50
C ILE A 15 -9.56 1.92 13.65
N GLY A 16 -9.32 2.30 12.38
CA GLY A 16 -10.37 2.71 11.45
C GLY A 16 -11.39 1.61 11.18
N ALA A 17 -10.94 0.36 11.04
CA ALA A 17 -11.82 -0.80 10.88
C ALA A 17 -12.71 -1.02 12.12
N ILE A 18 -12.14 -0.88 13.33
CA ILE A 18 -12.90 -0.96 14.60
C ILE A 18 -13.97 0.15 14.66
N LEU A 19 -13.62 1.38 14.28
CA LEU A 19 -14.55 2.49 14.20
C LEU A 19 -15.68 2.24 13.18
N PHE A 20 -15.36 1.68 12.03
CA PHE A 20 -16.37 1.35 11.02
C PHE A 20 -17.33 0.25 11.47
N VAL A 21 -16.80 -0.82 12.09
CA VAL A 21 -17.59 -1.97 12.53
C VAL A 21 -18.63 -1.55 13.56
N GLY A 22 -18.25 -0.90 14.64
CA GLY A 22 -19.27 -0.54 15.65
C GLY A 22 -20.21 0.59 15.18
N TYR A 23 -19.82 1.44 14.21
CA TYR A 23 -20.75 2.38 13.58
C TYR A 23 -21.81 1.64 12.79
N THR A 24 -21.39 0.63 12.02
CA THR A 24 -22.27 -0.15 11.13
C THR A 24 -23.19 -1.08 11.91
N PHE A 25 -22.68 -1.76 12.94
CA PHE A 25 -23.44 -2.79 13.66
C PHE A 25 -24.29 -2.24 14.82
N ARG A 26 -24.39 -0.92 15.00
CA ARG A 26 -25.20 -0.27 16.07
C ARG A 26 -25.09 -0.99 17.42
N VAL A 27 -23.90 -1.41 17.81
CA VAL A 27 -23.67 -1.65 19.24
C VAL A 27 -23.90 -0.28 19.87
N LYS A 28 -24.72 -0.16 20.92
CA LYS A 28 -25.02 1.09 21.64
C LYS A 28 -23.78 1.67 22.35
N ILE A 29 -22.67 1.75 21.64
CA ILE A 29 -21.43 2.35 22.08
C ILE A 29 -21.56 3.80 21.62
N ALA A 30 -21.89 4.69 22.55
CA ALA A 30 -21.57 6.09 22.38
C ALA A 30 -20.06 6.14 22.10
N TYR A 31 -19.68 6.34 20.84
CA TYR A 31 -18.29 6.25 20.45
C TYR A 31 -17.48 7.25 21.26
N PRO A 32 -16.53 6.79 22.09
CA PRO A 32 -15.71 7.72 22.84
C PRO A 32 -14.93 8.52 21.81
N ILE A 33 -15.14 9.84 21.79
CA ILE A 33 -14.43 10.80 20.93
C ILE A 33 -12.91 10.54 20.95
N ARG A 34 -12.39 10.01 22.06
CA ARG A 34 -11.01 9.54 22.24
C ARG A 34 -10.53 8.52 21.20
N ILE A 35 -11.35 7.55 20.79
CA ILE A 35 -10.95 6.55 19.77
C ILE A 35 -10.88 7.20 18.39
N VAL A 36 -11.81 8.10 18.06
CA VAL A 36 -11.76 8.85 16.81
C VAL A 36 -10.53 9.76 16.78
N GLN A 37 -10.25 10.48 17.87
CA GLN A 37 -9.03 11.27 18.02
C GLN A 37 -7.76 10.43 17.86
N LEU A 38 -7.74 9.22 18.45
CA LEU A 38 -6.63 8.29 18.30
C LEU A 38 -6.47 7.82 16.84
N HIS A 39 -7.57 7.55 16.14
CA HIS A 39 -7.52 7.22 14.71
C HIS A 39 -6.96 8.37 13.87
N VAL A 40 -7.44 9.60 14.11
CA VAL A 40 -6.93 10.79 13.43
C VAL A 40 -5.44 10.97 13.71
N LEU A 41 -5.02 10.86 14.97
CA LEU A 41 -3.63 10.99 15.38
C LEU A 41 -2.72 9.94 14.70
N THR A 42 -3.12 8.67 14.75
CA THR A 42 -2.35 7.58 14.13
C THR A 42 -2.29 7.72 12.61
N THR A 43 -3.36 8.20 11.96
CA THR A 43 -3.36 8.49 10.52
C THR A 43 -2.44 9.66 10.19
N LEU A 44 -2.40 10.71 11.02
CA LEU A 44 -1.47 11.83 10.86
C LEU A 44 0.00 11.38 10.99
N VAL A 45 0.30 10.53 11.98
CA VAL A 45 1.64 9.97 12.16
C VAL A 45 2.03 9.12 10.96
N ALA A 46 1.16 8.22 10.49
CA ALA A 46 1.41 7.41 9.31
C ALA A 46 1.68 8.27 8.06
N MET A 47 0.86 9.31 7.85
CA MET A 47 1.02 10.21 6.73
C MET A 47 2.32 11.03 6.82
N ALA A 48 2.66 11.56 8.00
CA ALA A 48 3.91 12.31 8.20
C ALA A 48 5.15 11.45 7.93
N LEU A 49 5.18 10.22 8.46
CA LEU A 49 6.27 9.28 8.17
C LEU A 49 6.35 8.93 6.68
N PHE A 50 5.20 8.81 6.01
CA PHE A 50 5.17 8.56 4.58
C PHE A 50 5.65 9.76 3.76
N THR A 51 5.31 10.98 4.16
CA THR A 51 5.81 12.21 3.54
C THR A 51 7.34 12.22 3.57
N ILE A 52 7.94 11.96 4.73
CA ILE A 52 9.40 11.94 4.88
C ILE A 52 10.00 10.83 4.01
N ALA A 53 9.45 9.62 4.07
CA ALA A 53 9.94 8.51 3.27
C ALA A 53 9.81 8.75 1.75
N THR A 54 8.74 9.41 1.31
CA THR A 54 8.51 9.78 -0.09
C THR A 54 9.48 10.87 -0.52
N TRP A 55 9.69 11.88 0.33
CA TRP A 55 10.65 12.95 0.09
C TRP A 55 12.07 12.41 -0.10
N ASP A 56 12.52 11.50 0.77
CA ASP A 56 13.84 10.87 0.65
C ASP A 56 14.02 10.19 -0.72
N LYS A 57 13.00 9.46 -1.18
CA LYS A 57 13.03 8.77 -2.49
C LYS A 57 12.99 9.74 -3.66
N ILE A 58 12.19 10.81 -3.57
CA ILE A 58 12.15 11.85 -4.59
C ILE A 58 13.50 12.58 -4.67
N ALA A 59 14.08 12.98 -3.54
CA ALA A 59 15.36 13.68 -3.49
C ALA A 59 16.50 12.82 -4.07
N LEU A 60 16.54 11.52 -3.73
CA LEU A 60 17.47 10.56 -4.33
C LEU A 60 17.26 10.43 -5.85
N SER A 61 16.01 10.35 -6.32
CA SER A 61 15.70 10.24 -7.75
C SER A 61 15.94 11.54 -8.53
N GLY A 62 15.78 12.71 -7.93
CA GLY A 62 16.09 13.99 -8.59
C GLY A 62 17.58 14.13 -8.92
N TYR A 63 18.43 13.41 -8.18
CA TYR A 63 19.86 13.31 -8.43
C TYR A 63 20.21 12.40 -9.62
N PHE A 64 19.35 11.42 -9.95
CA PHE A 64 19.51 10.49 -11.05
C PHE A 64 18.34 10.65 -12.01
N ALA A 65 18.50 11.40 -13.10
CA ALA A 65 17.49 11.96 -14.01
C ALA A 65 16.40 11.03 -14.64
N HIS A 66 16.10 9.87 -14.08
CA HIS A 66 15.09 8.92 -14.53
C HIS A 66 14.03 8.67 -13.46
N ALA A 67 12.84 9.25 -13.67
CA ALA A 67 11.64 8.87 -12.93
C ALA A 67 11.18 7.47 -13.38
N THR A 68 11.39 6.47 -12.52
CA THR A 68 10.92 5.10 -12.77
C THR A 68 9.42 4.98 -12.50
N PHE A 69 8.77 3.92 -13.02
CA PHE A 69 7.39 3.59 -12.70
C PHE A 69 7.11 3.57 -11.19
N GLY A 70 8.06 3.04 -10.40
CA GLY A 70 7.96 3.00 -8.94
C GLY A 70 7.81 4.40 -8.33
N LEU A 71 8.53 5.40 -8.84
CA LEU A 71 8.47 6.76 -8.32
C LEU A 71 7.11 7.41 -8.57
N TRP A 72 6.60 7.27 -9.80
CA TRP A 72 5.26 7.75 -10.14
C TRP A 72 4.20 7.08 -9.28
N PHE A 73 4.29 5.76 -9.10
CA PHE A 73 3.38 5.00 -8.27
C PHE A 73 3.42 5.43 -6.80
N LEU A 74 4.61 5.72 -6.26
CA LEU A 74 4.79 6.24 -4.90
C LEU A 74 4.12 7.60 -4.73
N ILE A 75 4.34 8.53 -5.68
CA ILE A 75 3.73 9.86 -5.67
C ILE A 75 2.20 9.76 -5.78
N SER A 76 1.67 8.93 -6.67
CA SER A 76 0.23 8.71 -6.79
C SER A 76 -0.36 8.15 -5.49
N SER A 77 0.30 7.17 -4.87
CA SER A 77 -0.11 6.60 -3.58
C SER A 77 -0.14 7.65 -2.47
N TYR A 78 0.86 8.55 -2.45
CA TYR A 78 0.93 9.68 -1.53
C TYR A 78 -0.24 10.66 -1.71
N LEU A 79 -0.55 11.04 -2.94
CA LEU A 79 -1.66 11.95 -3.24
C LEU A 79 -3.03 11.36 -2.84
N ILE A 80 -3.26 10.07 -3.13
CA ILE A 80 -4.48 9.38 -2.73
C ILE A 80 -4.60 9.34 -1.19
N GLY A 81 -3.49 9.06 -0.49
CA GLY A 81 -3.43 9.11 0.97
C GLY A 81 -3.78 10.49 1.54
N LEU A 82 -3.24 11.57 0.96
CA LEU A 82 -3.55 12.94 1.36
C LEU A 82 -5.03 13.28 1.17
N ILE A 83 -5.62 12.93 0.04
CA ILE A 83 -7.05 13.20 -0.23
C ILE A 83 -7.91 12.46 0.80
N THR A 84 -7.55 11.21 1.13
CA THR A 84 -8.24 10.42 2.16
C THR A 84 -8.16 11.05 3.53
N LEU A 85 -6.97 11.56 3.91
CA LEU A 85 -6.76 12.26 5.17
C LEU A 85 -7.60 13.54 5.25
N ILE A 86 -7.59 14.36 4.20
CA ILE A 86 -8.37 15.60 4.13
C ILE A 86 -9.87 15.31 4.28
N LEU A 87 -10.36 14.28 3.57
CA LEU A 87 -11.76 13.88 3.64
C LEU A 87 -12.12 13.34 5.04
N GLY A 88 -11.24 12.53 5.65
CA GLY A 88 -11.40 12.04 7.01
C GLY A 88 -11.44 13.18 8.03
N PHE A 89 -10.58 14.18 7.88
CA PHE A 89 -10.57 15.36 8.75
C PHE A 89 -11.82 16.22 8.58
N ALA A 90 -12.30 16.40 7.35
CA ALA A 90 -13.56 17.08 7.08
C ALA A 90 -14.74 16.37 7.77
N PHE A 91 -14.73 15.04 7.80
CA PHE A 91 -15.76 14.26 8.49
C PHE A 91 -15.67 14.39 10.01
N TYR A 92 -14.47 14.29 10.58
CA TYR A 92 -14.25 14.54 12.00
C TYR A 92 -14.75 15.93 12.42
N TRP A 93 -14.38 16.97 11.67
CA TRP A 93 -14.78 18.34 11.97
C TRP A 93 -16.29 18.56 11.85
N GLN A 94 -16.92 18.04 10.80
CA GLN A 94 -18.31 18.33 10.51
C GLN A 94 -19.30 17.48 11.32
N PHE A 95 -18.95 16.23 11.63
CA PHE A 95 -19.88 15.28 12.23
C PHE A 95 -19.55 14.97 13.68
N ASP A 96 -18.27 14.79 14.03
CA ASP A 96 -17.88 14.48 15.41
C ASP A 96 -17.74 15.76 16.26
N ALA A 97 -17.02 16.78 15.76
CA ALA A 97 -16.81 18.02 16.52
C ALA A 97 -18.04 18.94 16.56
N LYS A 98 -18.87 18.92 15.51
CA LYS A 98 -20.12 19.71 15.42
C LYS A 98 -21.39 18.90 15.73
N PHE A 99 -21.26 17.65 16.18
CA PHE A 99 -22.36 16.75 16.54
C PHE A 99 -23.47 16.63 15.47
N ARG A 100 -23.09 16.65 14.18
CA ARG A 100 -24.05 16.49 13.08
C ARG A 100 -24.22 15.01 12.74
N VAL A 101 -25.41 14.65 12.26
CA VAL A 101 -25.69 13.28 11.83
C VAL A 101 -24.91 12.95 10.55
N LEU A 102 -23.97 12.01 10.66
CA LEU A 102 -23.22 11.48 9.53
C LEU A 102 -24.09 10.49 8.74
N ARG A 103 -24.23 10.70 7.43
CA ARG A 103 -24.99 9.80 6.55
C ARG A 103 -24.11 8.62 6.14
N LEU A 104 -24.69 7.41 6.15
CA LEU A 104 -24.00 6.15 5.81
C LEU A 104 -23.24 6.22 4.47
N ARG A 105 -23.79 6.91 3.47
CA ARG A 105 -23.12 7.10 2.16
C ARG A 105 -21.73 7.72 2.25
N PHE A 106 -21.53 8.67 3.15
CA PHE A 106 -20.25 9.36 3.29
C PHE A 106 -19.20 8.46 3.95
N ILE A 107 -19.63 7.67 4.93
CA ILE A 107 -18.78 6.66 5.57
C ILE A 107 -18.36 5.61 4.57
N ALA A 108 -19.29 5.13 3.73
CA ALA A 108 -18.98 4.17 2.67
C ALA A 108 -17.92 4.72 1.69
N ILE A 109 -18.04 6.00 1.29
CA ILE A 109 -17.05 6.66 0.43
C ILE A 109 -15.68 6.74 1.13
N HIS A 110 -15.64 7.18 2.40
CA HIS A 110 -14.38 7.25 3.14
C HIS A 110 -13.74 5.88 3.31
N LEU A 111 -14.52 4.85 3.66
CA LEU A 111 -14.01 3.50 3.80
C LEU A 111 -13.44 2.96 2.48
N THR A 112 -14.14 3.21 1.37
CA THR A 112 -13.68 2.82 0.03
C THR A 112 -12.34 3.48 -0.29
N LEU A 113 -12.24 4.78 -0.05
CA LEU A 113 -11.03 5.55 -0.32
C LEU A 113 -9.87 5.16 0.62
N ALA A 114 -10.17 4.86 1.89
CA ALA A 114 -9.21 4.34 2.85
C ALA A 114 -8.69 2.95 2.44
N GLY A 115 -9.57 2.07 1.95
CA GLY A 115 -9.18 0.78 1.39
C GLY A 115 -8.29 0.90 0.16
N ILE A 116 -8.64 1.78 -0.79
CA ILE A 116 -7.81 2.07 -1.96
C ILE A 116 -6.44 2.61 -1.53
N SER A 117 -6.42 3.59 -0.62
CA SER A 117 -5.18 4.16 -0.08
C SER A 117 -4.30 3.10 0.56
N PHE A 118 -4.90 2.22 1.37
CA PHE A 118 -4.19 1.12 2.03
C PHE A 118 -3.54 0.17 1.03
N ILE A 119 -4.27 -0.23 -0.02
CA ILE A 119 -3.75 -1.12 -1.08
C ILE A 119 -2.60 -0.44 -1.83
N PHE A 120 -2.77 0.82 -2.23
CA PHE A 120 -1.76 1.57 -2.96
C PHE A 120 -0.48 1.74 -2.14
N PHE A 121 -0.63 2.12 -0.88
CA PHE A 121 0.48 2.30 0.03
C PHE A 121 1.22 0.99 0.29
N THR A 122 0.49 -0.10 0.55
CA THR A 122 1.08 -1.44 0.73
C THR A 122 1.87 -1.84 -0.53
N SER A 123 1.30 -1.63 -1.70
CA SER A 123 1.95 -1.91 -2.98
C SER A 123 3.22 -1.07 -3.17
N ALA A 124 3.19 0.20 -2.80
CA ALA A 124 4.34 1.10 -2.88
C ALA A 124 5.47 0.67 -1.94
N VAL A 125 5.12 0.26 -0.71
CA VAL A 125 6.08 -0.29 0.26
C VAL A 125 6.73 -1.55 -0.29
N ILE A 126 5.95 -2.48 -0.84
CA ILE A 126 6.47 -3.74 -1.39
C ILE A 126 7.45 -3.46 -2.54
N LEU A 127 7.09 -2.57 -3.47
CA LEU A 127 7.94 -2.23 -4.62
C LEU A 127 9.31 -1.67 -4.22
N TYR A 128 9.38 -0.91 -3.12
CA TYR A 128 10.63 -0.24 -2.69
C TYR A 128 11.42 -1.01 -1.63
N GLN A 129 10.75 -1.82 -0.80
CA GLN A 129 11.40 -2.57 0.28
C GLN A 129 11.90 -3.94 -0.21
N PHE A 130 11.19 -4.55 -1.17
CA PHE A 130 11.54 -5.84 -1.75
C PHE A 130 11.83 -5.65 -3.24
N PRO A 131 13.04 -5.20 -3.61
CA PRO A 131 13.41 -5.12 -5.01
C PRO A 131 13.31 -6.52 -5.60
N VAL A 132 12.31 -6.74 -6.45
CA VAL A 132 12.19 -7.97 -7.23
C VAL A 132 13.45 -8.03 -8.07
N HIS A 133 14.36 -8.94 -7.70
CA HIS A 133 15.52 -9.24 -8.51
C HIS A 133 15.01 -9.92 -9.78
N ILE A 134 14.74 -9.12 -10.80
CA ILE A 134 14.53 -9.62 -12.14
C ILE A 134 15.90 -10.09 -12.61
N GLU A 135 16.17 -11.39 -12.56
CA GLU A 135 17.27 -11.97 -13.32
C GLU A 135 17.04 -11.61 -14.80
N THR A 136 17.78 -10.62 -15.27
CA THR A 136 17.67 -10.03 -16.61
C THR A 136 17.93 -11.02 -17.75
N ASN A 137 18.46 -12.21 -17.44
CA ASN A 137 18.69 -13.29 -18.40
C ASN A 137 17.60 -14.38 -18.40
N ARG A 138 16.51 -14.24 -17.64
CA ARG A 138 15.44 -15.23 -17.62
C ARG A 138 14.23 -14.76 -18.40
N VAL A 139 13.98 -15.42 -19.54
CA VAL A 139 12.76 -15.24 -20.32
C VAL A 139 11.56 -15.48 -19.38
N ILE A 140 10.67 -14.48 -19.27
CA ILE A 140 9.58 -14.38 -18.29
C ILE A 140 8.59 -15.58 -18.33
N GLY A 141 8.63 -16.39 -19.39
CA GLY A 141 7.84 -17.63 -19.50
C GLY A 141 8.54 -18.92 -19.08
N SER A 142 9.87 -18.91 -18.87
CA SER A 142 10.70 -20.13 -18.73
C SER A 142 10.42 -21.01 -17.50
N ARG A 143 9.65 -20.50 -16.53
CA ARG A 143 9.20 -21.23 -15.34
C ARG A 143 7.73 -21.64 -15.39
N SER A 144 7.01 -21.29 -16.45
CA SER A 144 5.64 -21.79 -16.62
C SER A 144 5.68 -23.25 -17.04
N GLY A 145 4.73 -24.05 -16.54
CA GLY A 145 4.59 -25.44 -16.97
C GLY A 145 4.38 -25.56 -18.48
N ALA A 146 3.70 -24.58 -19.09
CA ALA A 146 3.46 -24.52 -20.53
C ALA A 146 4.76 -24.33 -21.33
N TRP A 147 5.66 -23.44 -20.90
CA TRP A 147 6.96 -23.27 -21.54
C TRP A 147 7.81 -24.53 -21.42
N TYR A 148 7.80 -25.18 -20.24
CA TYR A 148 8.51 -26.43 -20.03
C TYR A 148 8.01 -27.54 -20.95
N ILE A 149 6.70 -27.63 -21.20
CA ILE A 149 6.13 -28.61 -22.14
C ILE A 149 6.60 -28.32 -23.57
N LEU A 150 6.55 -27.06 -24.01
CA LEU A 150 6.96 -26.66 -25.35
C LEU A 150 8.47 -26.84 -25.61
N HIS A 151 9.31 -26.58 -24.60
CA HIS A 151 10.77 -26.61 -24.74
C HIS A 151 11.41 -27.82 -24.05
N ARG A 152 10.60 -28.84 -23.70
CA ARG A 152 11.03 -30.01 -22.93
C ARG A 152 12.23 -30.70 -23.58
N ASN A 153 12.19 -30.86 -24.90
CA ASN A 153 13.22 -31.57 -25.65
C ASN A 153 14.56 -30.83 -25.62
N GLU A 154 14.54 -29.50 -25.71
CA GLU A 154 15.75 -28.66 -25.63
C GLU A 154 16.37 -28.72 -24.24
N VAL A 155 15.54 -28.62 -23.19
CA VAL A 155 16.00 -28.71 -21.79
C VAL A 155 16.60 -30.09 -21.49
N LEU A 156 15.99 -31.17 -22.00
CA LEU A 156 16.51 -32.53 -21.82
C LEU A 156 17.82 -32.74 -22.57
N ARG A 157 17.92 -32.22 -23.80
CA ARG A 157 19.15 -32.29 -24.61
C ARG A 157 20.30 -31.54 -23.96
N GLN A 158 20.05 -30.32 -23.48
CA GLN A 158 21.06 -29.53 -22.77
C GLN A 158 21.57 -30.24 -21.50
N LYS A 159 20.68 -30.92 -20.76
CA LYS A 159 21.08 -31.73 -19.59
C LYS A 159 21.93 -32.94 -19.98
N TYR A 160 21.59 -33.60 -21.09
CA TYR A 160 22.36 -34.73 -21.60
C TYR A 160 23.78 -34.28 -22.01
N ASP A 161 23.89 -33.19 -22.75
CA ASP A 161 25.17 -32.64 -23.22
C ASP A 161 26.06 -32.21 -22.04
N LEU A 162 25.48 -31.54 -21.03
CA LEU A 162 26.20 -31.16 -19.79
C LEU A 162 26.68 -32.36 -18.98
N ALA A 163 25.95 -33.47 -19.00
CA ALA A 163 26.33 -34.70 -18.31
C ALA A 163 27.47 -35.44 -19.04
N HIS A 164 27.54 -35.32 -20.37
CA HIS A 164 28.54 -36.01 -21.19
C HIS A 164 29.77 -35.15 -21.53
N GLN A 165 29.76 -33.84 -21.23
CA GLN A 165 30.93 -32.96 -21.31
C GLN A 165 31.91 -33.08 -20.13
N LYS A 166 31.56 -33.83 -19.08
CA LYS A 166 32.39 -34.00 -17.87
C LYS A 166 33.20 -35.31 -17.82
N GLY A 167 33.29 -36.04 -18.93
CA GLY A 167 34.18 -37.20 -19.09
C GLY A 167 35.32 -36.87 -20.05
#